data_AF-A0A7J3G3H1-F1
#
_entry.id   AF-A0A7J3G3H1-F1
#
_cell.length_a   1.000
_cell.length_b   1.000
_cell.length_c   1.000
_cell.angle_alpha   90.00
_cell.angle_beta   90.00
_cell.angle_gamma   90.00
#
_symmetry.space_group_name_H-M   'P 1'
#
loop_
_entity.id
_entity.type
_entity.pdbx_description
1 polymer ?
#
loop_
_entity_poly.entity_id
_entity_poly.type
_entity_poly.pdbx_seq_one_letter_code
_entity_poly.pdbx_strand_id
1 'polypeptide(L)'
;MRPMASRHETLEEHLIACLQFLKSHFIDLGYASHVAYSFGIDEKEAVKALNATVIFHDYGKAAHEYQRAASQRLSFPKHEYFSASAAYKSIKETVWRDECVLAIGWHHMAMRGPS
;
A
#
# COMPACT_ATOMS: atom_id res chain seq x y z
N MET A 1 -2.77 17.78 -14.02
CA MET A 1 -3.93 17.16 -13.33
C MET A 1 -3.36 16.33 -12.19
N ARG A 2 -3.91 16.43 -10.96
CA ARG A 2 -3.46 15.59 -9.84
C ARG A 2 -4.01 14.16 -10.00
N PRO A 3 -3.25 13.10 -9.65
CA PRO A 3 -3.76 11.75 -9.66
C PRO A 3 -4.92 11.56 -8.68
N MET A 4 -5.96 10.85 -9.10
CA MET A 4 -7.16 10.58 -8.30
C MET A 4 -7.15 9.16 -7.74
N ALA A 5 -7.45 9.00 -6.45
CA ALA A 5 -7.70 7.68 -5.85
C ALA A 5 -9.17 7.24 -6.04
N SER A 6 -10.09 8.22 -6.00
CA SER A 6 -11.52 8.04 -6.25
C SER A 6 -12.11 9.30 -6.93
N ARG A 7 -13.43 9.34 -7.13
CA ARG A 7 -14.10 10.47 -7.81
C ARG A 7 -13.93 11.81 -7.09
N HIS A 8 -13.79 11.79 -5.76
CA HIS A 8 -13.80 12.99 -4.93
C HIS A 8 -12.56 13.10 -4.04
N GLU A 9 -11.57 12.23 -4.26
CA GLU A 9 -10.38 12.12 -3.41
C GLU A 9 -9.14 11.97 -4.30
N THR A 10 -8.18 12.87 -4.13
CA THR A 10 -6.87 12.74 -4.76
C THR A 10 -6.09 11.58 -4.14
N LEU A 11 -5.13 11.04 -4.89
CA LEU A 11 -4.27 9.98 -4.37
C LEU A 11 -3.45 10.45 -3.16
N GLU A 12 -3.06 11.71 -3.14
CA GLU A 12 -2.33 12.30 -2.02
C GLU A 12 -3.18 12.35 -0.74
N GLU A 13 -4.41 12.87 -0.82
CA GLU A 13 -5.35 12.90 0.31
C GLU A 13 -5.62 11.50 0.86
N HIS A 14 -5.84 10.54 -0.04
CA HIS A 14 -6.06 9.14 0.31
C HIS A 14 -4.88 8.55 1.12
N LEU A 15 -3.65 8.70 0.61
CA LEU A 15 -2.46 8.15 1.26
C LEU A 15 -2.19 8.82 2.62
N ILE A 16 -2.43 10.13 2.74
CA ILE A 16 -2.32 10.84 4.02
C ILE A 16 -3.33 10.27 5.04
N ALA A 17 -4.58 10.08 4.63
CA ALA A 17 -5.61 9.50 5.50
C ALA A 17 -5.24 8.06 5.92
N CYS A 18 -4.74 7.22 4.99
CA CYS A 18 -4.29 5.88 5.30
C CYS A 18 -3.11 5.85 6.28
N LEU A 19 -2.14 6.76 6.15
CA LEU A 19 -1.01 6.86 7.08
C LEU A 19 -1.47 7.30 8.48
N GLN A 20 -2.40 8.24 8.57
CA GLN A 20 -3.01 8.65 9.84
C GLN A 20 -3.77 7.49 10.50
N PHE A 21 -4.50 6.72 9.71
CA PHE A 21 -5.20 5.51 10.17
C PHE A 21 -4.23 4.45 10.66
N LEU A 22 -3.20 4.10 9.86
CA LEU A 22 -2.14 3.17 10.25
C LEU A 22 -1.49 3.58 11.58
N LYS A 23 -1.16 4.86 11.71
CA LYS A 23 -0.56 5.38 12.94
C LYS A 23 -1.48 5.16 14.15
N SER A 24 -2.69 5.69 14.09
CA SER A 24 -3.61 5.73 15.24
C SER A 24 -4.20 4.37 15.62
N HIS A 25 -4.40 3.46 14.66
CA HIS A 25 -5.10 2.20 14.87
C HIS A 25 -4.18 0.97 14.90
N PHE A 26 -2.92 1.10 14.48
CA PHE A 26 -1.96 -0.02 14.49
C PHE A 26 -0.68 0.34 15.23
N ILE A 27 0.04 1.37 14.80
CA ILE A 27 1.35 1.69 15.38
C ILE A 27 1.22 2.10 16.85
N ASP A 28 0.33 3.07 17.14
CA ASP A 28 0.14 3.59 18.50
C ASP A 28 -0.47 2.55 19.46
N LEU A 29 -1.06 1.48 18.92
CA LEU A 29 -1.63 0.37 19.67
C LEU A 29 -0.68 -0.83 19.80
N GLY A 30 0.60 -0.68 19.39
CA GLY A 30 1.63 -1.71 19.57
C GLY A 30 1.61 -2.83 18.51
N TYR A 31 0.86 -2.68 17.42
CA TYR A 31 0.84 -3.67 16.34
C TYR A 31 2.20 -3.81 15.66
N ALA A 32 3.01 -2.74 15.65
CA ALA A 32 4.38 -2.79 15.13
C ALA A 32 5.24 -3.84 15.87
N SER A 33 5.06 -4.01 17.18
CA SER A 33 5.77 -5.03 17.96
C SER A 33 5.37 -6.45 17.55
N HIS A 34 4.10 -6.67 17.18
CA HIS A 34 3.63 -7.97 16.67
C HIS A 34 4.23 -8.29 15.29
N VAL A 35 4.29 -7.30 14.40
CA VAL A 35 4.95 -7.42 13.09
C VAL A 35 6.45 -7.70 13.29
N ALA A 36 7.11 -6.95 14.17
CA ALA A 36 8.51 -7.11 14.51
C ALA A 36 8.84 -8.54 14.95
N TYR A 37 8.04 -9.08 15.88
CA TYR A 37 8.17 -10.46 16.33
C TYR A 37 7.96 -11.48 15.20
N SER A 38 6.93 -11.29 14.37
CA SER A 38 6.56 -12.24 13.31
C SER A 38 7.62 -12.35 12.21
N PHE A 39 8.30 -11.24 11.91
CA PHE A 39 9.35 -11.18 10.86
C PHE A 39 10.77 -11.22 11.43
N GLY A 40 10.95 -11.34 12.75
CA GLY A 40 12.26 -11.36 13.39
C GLY A 40 13.07 -10.07 13.17
N ILE A 41 12.39 -8.93 13.11
CA ILE A 41 12.99 -7.59 12.92
C ILE A 41 12.78 -6.72 14.16
N ASP A 42 13.51 -5.60 14.23
CA ASP A 42 13.22 -4.62 15.27
C ASP A 42 11.94 -3.82 14.97
N GLU A 43 11.35 -3.22 16.00
CA GLU A 43 10.10 -2.48 15.87
C GLU A 43 10.21 -1.26 14.95
N LYS A 44 11.39 -0.63 14.85
CA LYS A 44 11.58 0.51 13.95
C LYS A 44 11.55 0.06 12.49
N GLU A 45 12.14 -1.09 12.17
CA GLU A 45 12.04 -1.71 10.86
C GLU A 45 10.61 -2.15 10.54
N ALA A 46 9.88 -2.70 11.52
CA ALA A 46 8.46 -3.03 11.34
C ALA A 46 7.62 -1.78 11.01
N VAL A 47 7.84 -0.66 11.70
CA VAL A 47 7.18 0.62 11.38
C VAL A 47 7.54 1.08 9.97
N LYS A 48 8.78 0.94 9.52
CA LYS A 48 9.18 1.27 8.14
C LYS A 48 8.46 0.39 7.12
N ALA A 49 8.40 -0.91 7.36
CA ALA A 49 7.70 -1.87 6.50
C ALA A 49 6.21 -1.54 6.37
N LEU A 50 5.53 -1.26 7.49
CA LEU A 50 4.12 -0.86 7.53
C LEU A 50 3.87 0.43 6.73
N ASN A 51 4.68 1.47 6.95
CA ASN A 51 4.55 2.73 6.23
C ASN A 51 4.82 2.56 4.73
N ALA A 52 5.86 1.80 4.35
CA ALA A 52 6.18 1.53 2.95
C ALA A 52 5.01 0.80 2.27
N THR A 53 4.44 -0.21 2.93
CA THR A 53 3.27 -0.95 2.43
C THR A 53 2.11 0.00 2.14
N VAL A 54 1.77 0.88 3.07
CA VAL A 54 0.66 1.83 2.90
C VAL A 54 0.94 2.86 1.81
N ILE A 55 2.16 3.39 1.71
CA ILE A 55 2.52 4.37 0.67
C ILE A 55 2.36 3.75 -0.72
N PHE A 56 2.78 2.50 -0.89
CA PHE A 56 2.79 1.86 -2.20
C PHE A 56 1.49 1.14 -2.57
N HIS A 57 0.62 0.77 -1.62
CA HIS A 57 -0.51 -0.13 -1.90
C HIS A 57 -1.37 0.33 -3.08
N ASP A 58 -1.63 1.65 -3.16
CA ASP A 58 -2.43 2.28 -4.20
C ASP A 58 -1.61 3.15 -5.17
N TYR A 59 -0.28 3.09 -5.12
CA TYR A 59 0.58 3.86 -6.02
C TYR A 59 0.29 3.59 -7.50
N GLY A 60 -0.09 2.35 -7.85
CA GLY A 60 -0.51 1.97 -9.20
C GLY A 60 -1.67 2.78 -9.75
N LYS A 61 -2.48 3.42 -8.89
CA LYS A 61 -3.53 4.35 -9.34
C LYS A 61 -2.96 5.59 -10.03
N ALA A 62 -1.72 5.98 -9.75
CA ALA A 62 -1.07 7.09 -10.45
C ALA A 62 -0.71 6.77 -11.91
N ALA A 63 -0.75 5.50 -12.32
CA ALA A 63 -0.47 5.11 -13.70
C ALA A 63 -1.43 5.80 -14.68
N HIS A 64 -0.90 6.20 -15.84
CA HIS A 64 -1.66 6.92 -16.85
C HIS A 64 -2.87 6.11 -17.33
N GLU A 65 -2.71 4.80 -17.48
CA GLU A 65 -3.78 3.88 -17.88
C GLU A 65 -4.91 3.82 -16.85
N TYR A 66 -4.58 3.82 -15.55
CA TYR A 66 -5.56 3.88 -14.47
C TYR A 66 -6.33 5.20 -14.52
N GLN A 67 -5.61 6.33 -14.58
CA GLN A 67 -6.25 7.65 -14.61
C GLN A 67 -7.11 7.85 -15.86
N ARG A 68 -6.67 7.34 -17.01
CA ARG A 68 -7.47 7.34 -18.25
C ARG A 68 -8.72 6.49 -18.09
N ALA A 69 -8.61 5.25 -17.60
CA ALA A 69 -9.76 4.38 -17.36
C ALA A 69 -10.75 5.02 -16.36
N ALA A 70 -10.26 5.58 -15.26
CA ALA A 70 -11.07 6.28 -14.26
C ALA A 70 -11.83 7.47 -14.87
N SER A 71 -11.19 8.29 -15.71
CA SER A 71 -11.86 9.39 -16.42
C SER A 71 -12.95 8.92 -17.39
N GLN A 72 -12.79 7.72 -17.94
CA GLN A 72 -13.74 7.09 -18.88
C GLN A 72 -14.76 6.17 -18.17
N ARG A 73 -14.76 6.10 -16.83
CA ARG A 73 -15.58 5.18 -16.03
C ARG A 73 -15.39 3.71 -16.37
N LEU A 74 -14.21 3.36 -16.87
CA LEU A 74 -13.81 1.98 -17.12
C LEU A 74 -13.13 1.43 -15.86
N SER A 75 -13.38 0.15 -15.58
CA SER A 75 -12.61 -0.56 -14.55
C SER A 75 -11.17 -0.71 -15.03
N PHE A 76 -10.20 -0.30 -14.20
CA PHE A 76 -8.82 -0.71 -14.35
C PHE A 76 -8.56 -1.82 -13.32
N PRO A 77 -8.82 -3.09 -13.68
CA PRO A 77 -8.49 -4.17 -12.78
C PRO A 77 -6.98 -4.19 -12.58
N LYS A 78 -6.55 -4.53 -11.36
CA LYS A 78 -5.18 -4.94 -11.05
C LYS A 78 -4.16 -3.82 -10.80
N HIS A 79 -4.56 -2.66 -10.29
CA HIS A 79 -3.59 -1.61 -9.93
C HIS A 79 -2.60 -2.08 -8.85
N GLU A 80 -2.97 -3.07 -8.04
CA GLU A 80 -2.12 -3.72 -7.05
C GLU A 80 -0.84 -4.32 -7.63
N TYR A 81 -0.84 -4.80 -8.88
CA TYR A 81 0.39 -5.31 -9.52
C TYR A 81 1.34 -4.18 -9.91
N PHE A 82 0.81 -3.05 -10.37
CA PHE A 82 1.62 -1.86 -10.65
C PHE A 82 2.20 -1.27 -9.37
N SER A 83 1.38 -1.21 -8.32
CA SER A 83 1.80 -0.86 -6.96
C SER A 83 2.93 -1.77 -6.46
N ALA A 84 2.78 -3.09 -6.56
CA ALA A 84 3.78 -4.06 -6.12
C ALA A 84 5.08 -3.94 -6.92
N SER A 85 4.98 -3.76 -8.25
CA SER A 85 6.16 -3.54 -9.09
C SER A 85 6.88 -2.22 -8.75
N ALA A 86 6.15 -1.16 -8.43
CA ALA A 86 6.74 0.10 -8.01
C ALA A 86 7.45 -0.05 -6.66
N ALA A 87 6.80 -0.71 -5.69
CA ALA A 87 7.38 -1.01 -4.39
C ALA A 87 8.70 -1.79 -4.51
N TYR A 88 8.72 -2.87 -5.31
CA TYR A 88 9.92 -3.68 -5.51
C TYR A 88 11.10 -2.88 -6.09
N LYS A 89 10.83 -1.89 -6.95
CA LYS A 89 11.85 -1.05 -7.56
C LYS A 89 12.29 0.13 -6.69
N SER A 90 11.44 0.59 -5.77
CA SER A 90 11.68 1.81 -4.98
C SER A 90 12.13 1.52 -3.55
N ILE A 91 11.70 0.41 -2.95
CA ILE A 91 12.13 -0.02 -1.62
C ILE A 91 13.52 -0.64 -1.77
N LYS A 92 14.50 -0.12 -1.01
CA LYS A 92 15.85 -0.70 -0.94
C LYS A 92 15.78 -2.14 -0.45
N GLU A 93 16.79 -2.93 -0.78
CA GLU A 93 16.86 -4.31 -0.29
C GLU A 93 16.91 -4.33 1.24
N THR A 94 15.90 -4.97 1.82
CA THR A 94 15.70 -5.17 3.26
C THR A 94 15.08 -6.55 3.47
N VAL A 95 15.15 -7.05 4.71
CA VAL A 95 14.59 -8.36 5.09
C VAL A 95 13.05 -8.43 5.04
N TRP A 96 12.38 -7.30 4.87
CA TRP A 96 10.91 -7.19 4.85
C TRP A 96 10.36 -6.73 3.48
N ARG A 97 11.24 -6.45 2.50
CA ARG A 97 10.85 -5.88 1.21
C ARG A 97 9.87 -6.80 0.48
N ASP A 98 10.21 -8.08 0.40
CA ASP A 98 9.48 -9.04 -0.44
C ASP A 98 8.09 -9.31 0.15
N GLU A 99 7.97 -9.34 1.48
CA GLU A 99 6.72 -9.43 2.22
C GLU A 99 5.84 -8.20 2.01
N CYS A 100 6.42 -6.99 2.02
CA CYS A 100 5.70 -5.77 1.66
C CYS A 100 5.17 -5.82 0.22
N VAL A 101 5.99 -6.27 -0.74
CA VAL A 101 5.59 -6.40 -2.14
C VAL A 101 4.45 -7.41 -2.30
N LEU A 102 4.52 -8.54 -1.60
CA LEU A 102 3.44 -9.53 -1.58
C LEU A 102 2.16 -8.96 -0.96
N ALA A 103 2.25 -8.31 0.21
CA ALA A 103 1.10 -7.68 0.87
C ALA A 103 0.42 -6.65 -0.05
N ILE A 104 1.21 -5.83 -0.75
CA ILE A 104 0.71 -4.88 -1.74
C ILE A 104 0.03 -5.60 -2.90
N GLY A 105 0.66 -6.62 -3.49
CA GLY A 105 0.10 -7.34 -4.64
C GLY A 105 -1.18 -8.12 -4.31
N TRP A 106 -1.41 -8.42 -3.03
CA TRP A 106 -2.53 -9.24 -2.56
C TRP A 106 -3.60 -8.44 -1.81
N HIS A 107 -3.49 -7.11 -1.69
CA HIS A 107 -4.35 -6.33 -0.79
C HIS A 107 -5.85 -6.40 -1.13
N HIS A 108 -6.22 -6.56 -2.40
CA HIS A 108 -7.63 -6.81 -2.78
C HIS A 108 -8.11 -8.24 -2.50
N MET A 109 -7.21 -9.22 -2.44
CA MET A 109 -7.54 -10.62 -2.16
C MET A 109 -7.63 -10.89 -0.65
N ALA A 110 -6.77 -10.26 0.15
CA ALA A 110 -6.81 -10.35 1.61
C ALA A 110 -8.17 -9.91 2.18
N MET A 111 -8.82 -8.92 1.54
CA MET A 111 -10.15 -8.44 1.91
C MET A 111 -11.30 -9.36 1.46
N ARG A 112 -11.04 -10.34 0.60
CA ARG A 112 -12.08 -11.19 -0.03
C ARG A 112 -12.16 -12.60 0.57
N GLY A 113 -11.23 -13.00 1.43
CA GLY A 113 -11.14 -14.37 1.95
C GLY A 113 -10.87 -15.40 0.85
N PRO A 114 -10.52 -16.65 1.19
CA PRO A 114 -10.55 -17.73 0.21
C PRO A 114 -12.00 -17.93 -0.24
N SER A 115 -12.24 -17.75 -1.54
CA SER A 115 -13.47 -18.16 -2.21
C SER A 115 -13.59 -19.68 -2.25
#